data_AF-A0AAD3CXA4-F1
#
_entry.id   AF-A0AAD3CXA4-F1
#
_cell.length_a   1.000
_cell.length_b   1.000
_cell.length_c   1.000
_cell.angle_alpha   90.00
_cell.angle_beta   90.00
_cell.angle_gamma   90.00
#
_symmetry.space_group_name_H-M   'P 1'
#
loop_
_entity.id
_entity.type
_entity.pdbx_description
1 polymer ?
#
loop_
_entity_poly.entity_id
_entity_poly.type
_entity_poly.pdbx_seq_one_letter_code
_entity_poly.pdbx_strand_id
1 'polypeptide(L)'
;MDEFGIMHEKYCMKNIENDECEQKALLKQVPGNGSCLFYALASSLLYLKKGDAKMEWKVIEEKAKQLRYLAVRTLQNPNLVLTISKEDRIKSSDLLSAVAASFGMNSEQYLANMNRSRCWGGGPEIIALSHALKCSICLYHIRHWKASSTTMATTNEDS
;
A
#
# COMPACT_ATOMS: atom_id res chain seq x y z
N MET A 1 14.87 14.24 11.11
CA MET A 1 14.28 14.46 9.78
C MET A 1 15.37 14.20 8.75
N ASP A 2 15.09 13.40 7.73
CA ASP A 2 15.94 13.37 6.54
C ASP A 2 15.59 14.55 5.62
N GLU A 3 16.34 14.72 4.55
CA GLU A 3 16.25 15.82 3.58
C GLU A 3 14.86 15.98 2.92
N PHE A 4 13.94 15.01 3.15
CA PHE A 4 12.59 14.98 2.62
C PHE A 4 11.50 15.04 3.70
N GLY A 5 11.87 15.29 4.97
CA GLY A 5 10.91 15.39 6.08
C GLY A 5 10.25 14.07 6.45
N ILE A 6 10.85 12.92 6.09
CA ILE A 6 10.25 11.60 6.34
C ILE A 6 10.50 11.21 7.81
N MET A 7 9.40 11.17 8.57
CA MET A 7 9.37 10.64 9.93
C MET A 7 9.35 9.11 9.86
N HIS A 8 10.40 8.47 10.37
CA HIS A 8 10.40 7.03 10.63
C HIS A 8 9.90 6.81 12.06
N GLU A 9 8.62 6.51 12.19
CA GLU A 9 8.04 6.17 13.49
C GLU A 9 8.02 4.65 13.67
N LYS A 10 8.38 4.21 14.88
CA LYS A 10 8.34 2.81 15.30
C LYS A 10 6.97 2.52 15.90
N TYR A 11 6.29 1.53 15.37
CA TYR A 11 4.98 1.10 15.84
C TYR A 11 5.04 -0.31 16.40
N CYS A 12 4.36 -0.53 17.51
CA CYS A 12 4.06 -1.87 17.98
C CYS A 12 2.66 -2.25 17.47
N MET A 13 2.60 -3.21 16.55
CA MET A 13 1.34 -3.81 16.13
C MET A 13 1.04 -4.94 17.09
N LYS A 14 -0.12 -4.89 17.75
CA LYS A 14 -0.64 -5.95 18.62
C LYS A 14 -1.80 -6.66 17.94
N ASN A 15 -1.87 -7.98 18.09
CA ASN A 15 -3.05 -8.74 17.69
C ASN A 15 -4.19 -8.43 18.67
N ILE A 16 -5.32 -7.94 18.15
CA ILE A 16 -6.49 -7.54 18.96
C ILE A 16 -7.12 -8.75 19.68
N GLU A 17 -6.97 -9.95 19.13
CA GLU A 17 -7.63 -11.15 19.66
C GLU A 17 -6.86 -11.80 20.81
N ASN A 18 -5.53 -11.75 20.78
CA ASN A 18 -4.71 -12.55 21.69
C ASN A 18 -3.71 -11.74 22.54
N ASP A 19 -3.57 -10.42 22.34
CA ASP A 19 -2.56 -9.52 22.97
C ASP A 19 -1.08 -10.00 22.90
N GLU A 20 -0.84 -11.14 22.23
CA GLU A 20 0.43 -11.83 22.11
C GLU A 20 0.89 -11.83 20.65
N CYS A 21 1.36 -10.67 20.18
CA CYS A 21 2.34 -10.57 19.11
C CYS A 21 2.75 -9.10 19.00
N GLU A 22 3.92 -8.73 19.50
CA GLU A 22 4.47 -7.39 19.28
C GLU A 22 5.29 -7.39 17.98
N GLN A 23 4.68 -7.00 16.86
CA GLN A 23 5.43 -6.73 15.64
C GLN A 23 5.85 -5.27 15.60
N LYS A 24 7.16 -5.03 15.61
CA LYS A 24 7.73 -3.70 15.40
C LYS A 24 7.71 -3.37 13.90
N ALA A 25 6.95 -2.36 13.51
CA ALA A 25 6.92 -1.84 12.16
C ALA A 25 7.55 -0.44 12.10
N LEU A 26 8.27 -0.16 11.01
CA LEU A 26 8.68 1.19 10.65
C LEU A 26 7.69 1.70 9.61
N LEU A 27 6.96 2.77 9.93
CA LEU A 27 6.14 3.44 8.92
C LEU A 27 6.99 4.42 8.13
N LYS A 28 6.86 4.36 6.81
CA LYS A 28 7.43 5.33 5.89
C LYS A 28 6.28 6.08 5.23
N GLN A 29 6.25 7.39 5.40
CA GLN A 29 5.27 8.22 4.71
C GLN A 29 5.60 8.27 3.21
N VAL A 30 4.55 8.33 2.39
CA VAL A 30 4.65 8.49 0.94
C VAL A 30 3.70 9.59 0.47
N PRO A 31 3.99 10.29 -0.64
CA PRO A 31 3.12 11.34 -1.16
C PRO A 31 1.70 10.86 -1.49
N GLY A 32 0.70 11.61 -1.04
CA GLY A 32 -0.73 11.38 -1.28
C GLY A 32 -1.25 11.90 -2.63
N ASN A 33 -0.49 11.73 -3.71
CA ASN A 33 -0.84 12.27 -5.03
C ASN A 33 -1.64 11.30 -5.91
N GLY A 34 -2.31 10.31 -5.30
CA GLY A 34 -3.01 9.23 -5.98
C GLY A 34 -2.14 8.08 -6.48
N SER A 35 -0.81 8.11 -6.26
CA SER A 35 0.05 6.93 -6.48
C SER A 35 0.56 6.31 -5.18
N CYS A 36 0.01 6.70 -4.03
CA CYS A 36 0.45 6.30 -2.71
C CYS A 36 0.50 4.77 -2.51
N LEU A 37 -0.49 4.02 -3.01
CA LEU A 37 -0.47 2.54 -2.97
C LEU A 37 0.81 1.99 -3.62
N PHE A 38 1.12 2.46 -4.83
CA PHE A 38 2.28 1.98 -5.57
C PHE A 38 3.60 2.48 -4.97
N TYR A 39 3.63 3.68 -4.38
CA TYR A 39 4.80 4.17 -3.65
C TYR A 39 5.07 3.37 -2.38
N ALA A 40 4.03 3.00 -1.64
CA ALA A 40 4.14 2.16 -0.45
C ALA A 40 4.67 0.78 -0.82
N LEU A 41 4.09 0.13 -1.84
CA LEU A 41 4.56 -1.18 -2.31
C LEU A 41 5.97 -1.12 -2.88
N ALA A 42 6.31 -0.10 -3.67
CA ALA A 42 7.66 0.10 -4.19
C ALA A 42 8.67 0.23 -3.05
N SER A 43 8.37 1.06 -2.05
CA SER A 43 9.22 1.24 -0.87
C SER A 43 9.44 -0.07 -0.12
N SER A 44 8.37 -0.81 0.16
CA SER A 44 8.44 -2.10 0.87
C SER A 44 9.23 -3.15 0.10
N LEU A 45 8.97 -3.33 -1.19
CA LEU A 45 9.67 -4.32 -2.02
C LEU A 45 11.16 -4.00 -2.16
N LEU A 46 11.48 -2.72 -2.34
CA LEU A 46 12.87 -2.31 -2.45
C LEU A 46 13.60 -2.43 -1.10
N TYR A 47 12.92 -2.16 0.02
CA TYR A 47 13.45 -2.38 1.36
C TYR A 47 13.74 -3.87 1.60
N LEU A 48 12.81 -4.76 1.25
CA LEU A 48 13.03 -6.21 1.33
C LEU A 48 14.24 -6.67 0.51
N LYS A 49 14.51 -6.03 -0.63
CA LYS A 49 15.63 -6.39 -1.51
C LYS A 49 16.99 -5.84 -1.03
N LYS A 50 17.03 -4.63 -0.48
CA LYS A 50 18.28 -3.90 -0.17
C LYS A 50 18.59 -3.75 1.32
N GLY A 51 17.60 -3.92 2.18
CA GLY A 51 17.70 -3.68 3.62
C GLY A 51 17.82 -2.20 4.01
N ASP A 52 17.69 -1.27 3.06
CA ASP A 52 17.88 0.16 3.28
C ASP A 52 16.58 0.94 3.14
N ALA A 53 16.21 1.68 4.19
CA ALA A 53 15.02 2.51 4.23
C ALA A 53 15.22 3.88 3.54
N LYS A 54 16.48 4.30 3.33
CA LYS A 54 16.89 5.58 2.75
C LYS A 54 17.09 5.48 1.24
N MET A 55 16.05 5.08 0.54
CA MET A 55 16.10 5.06 -0.92
C MET A 55 15.74 6.39 -1.55
N GLU A 56 16.55 6.74 -2.55
CA GLU A 56 16.32 7.80 -3.53
C GLU A 56 14.87 7.79 -4.04
N TRP A 57 14.20 8.93 -3.95
CA TRP A 57 12.80 9.07 -4.34
C TRP A 57 12.57 8.68 -5.81
N LYS A 58 13.51 9.03 -6.70
CA LYS A 58 13.44 8.69 -8.13
C LYS A 58 13.37 7.18 -8.37
N VAL A 59 14.04 6.37 -7.55
CA VAL A 59 14.01 4.91 -7.65
C VAL A 59 12.65 4.36 -7.20
N ILE A 60 12.08 4.93 -6.14
CA ILE A 60 10.74 4.59 -5.65
C ILE A 60 9.70 4.94 -6.70
N GLU A 61 9.78 6.13 -7.30
CA GLU A 61 8.84 6.60 -8.31
C GLU A 61 8.85 5.72 -9.57
N GLU A 62 10.05 5.38 -10.06
CA GLU A 62 10.21 4.49 -11.21
C GLU A 62 9.66 3.09 -10.91
N LYS A 63 9.97 2.55 -9.73
CA LYS A 63 9.43 1.25 -9.33
C LYS A 63 7.90 1.28 -9.19
N ALA A 64 7.33 2.38 -8.69
CA ALA A 64 5.88 2.54 -8.58
C ALA A 64 5.18 2.58 -9.95
N LYS A 65 5.79 3.22 -10.96
CA LYS A 65 5.30 3.19 -12.35
C LYS A 65 5.28 1.77 -12.89
N GLN A 66 6.35 1.02 -12.67
CA GLN A 66 6.44 -0.39 -13.08
C GLN A 66 5.39 -1.26 -12.39
N LEU A 67 5.14 -1.05 -11.09
CA LEU A 67 4.09 -1.78 -10.36
C LEU A 67 2.70 -1.44 -10.87
N ARG A 68 2.40 -0.16 -11.14
CA ARG A 68 1.13 0.24 -11.74
C ARG A 68 0.90 -0.44 -13.08
N TYR A 69 1.90 -0.39 -13.96
CA TYR A 69 1.85 -1.08 -15.26
C TYR A 69 1.65 -2.59 -15.10
N LEU A 70 2.37 -3.22 -14.18
CA LEU A 70 2.24 -4.65 -13.91
C LEU A 70 0.82 -5.01 -13.42
N ALA A 71 0.23 -4.20 -12.53
CA ALA A 71 -1.13 -4.43 -12.04
C ALA A 71 -2.15 -4.39 -13.19
N VAL A 72 -2.10 -3.32 -14.02
CA VAL A 72 -2.99 -3.15 -15.17
C VAL A 72 -2.81 -4.29 -16.17
N ARG A 73 -1.57 -4.65 -16.50
CA ARG A 73 -1.27 -5.75 -17.43
C ARG A 73 -1.78 -7.09 -16.92
N THR A 74 -1.67 -7.36 -15.62
CA THR A 74 -2.21 -8.57 -15.01
C THR A 74 -3.73 -8.60 -15.10
N LEU A 75 -4.40 -7.48 -14.81
CA LEU A 75 -5.86 -7.37 -14.89
C LEU A 75 -6.40 -7.51 -16.33
N GLN A 76 -5.60 -7.12 -17.32
CA GLN A 76 -5.96 -7.21 -18.75
C GLN A 76 -6.10 -8.63 -19.28
N ASN A 77 -5.58 -9.66 -18.60
CA ASN A 77 -5.72 -11.04 -19.05
C ASN A 77 -7.07 -11.62 -18.62
N PRO A 78 -8.09 -11.73 -19.50
CA PRO A 78 -9.45 -12.08 -19.10
C PRO A 78 -9.56 -13.50 -18.54
N ASN A 79 -8.66 -14.40 -18.94
CA ASN A 79 -8.67 -15.80 -18.54
C ASN A 79 -7.87 -16.08 -17.26
N LEU A 80 -7.20 -15.05 -16.72
CA LEU A 80 -6.39 -15.22 -15.52
C LEU A 80 -7.29 -15.42 -14.30
N VAL A 81 -7.02 -16.47 -13.52
CA VAL A 81 -7.69 -16.72 -12.25
C VAL A 81 -6.84 -16.14 -11.11
N LEU A 82 -7.44 -15.20 -10.38
CA LEU A 82 -6.84 -14.49 -9.26
C LEU A 82 -7.37 -15.08 -7.95
N THR A 83 -6.49 -15.16 -6.95
CA THR A 83 -6.84 -15.63 -5.60
C THR A 83 -7.16 -14.42 -4.73
N ILE A 84 -8.39 -14.36 -4.19
CA ILE A 84 -8.82 -13.30 -3.26
C ILE A 84 -8.55 -13.75 -1.81
N SER A 85 -8.92 -14.99 -1.49
CA SER A 85 -8.75 -15.64 -0.19
C SER A 85 -8.27 -17.09 -0.39
N LYS A 86 -8.11 -17.89 0.68
CA LYS A 86 -7.63 -19.27 0.54
C LYS A 86 -8.54 -20.12 -0.35
N GLU A 87 -9.85 -19.90 -0.26
CA GLU A 87 -10.86 -20.65 -1.00
C GLU A 87 -11.48 -19.83 -2.15
N ASP A 88 -11.40 -18.50 -2.11
CA ASP A 88 -12.04 -17.64 -3.11
C ASP A 88 -11.12 -17.33 -4.29
N ARG A 89 -11.64 -17.62 -5.48
CA ARG A 89 -11.00 -17.33 -6.75
C ARG A 89 -11.95 -16.57 -7.66
N ILE A 90 -11.41 -15.66 -8.46
CA ILE A 90 -12.16 -14.87 -9.42
C ILE A 90 -11.40 -14.80 -10.73
N LYS A 91 -12.10 -14.82 -11.87
CA LYS A 91 -11.45 -14.47 -13.13
C LYS A 91 -11.19 -12.98 -13.17
N SER A 92 -10.09 -12.59 -13.79
CA SER A 92 -9.73 -11.19 -13.96
C SER A 92 -10.82 -10.40 -14.69
N SER A 93 -11.46 -11.02 -15.70
CA SER A 93 -12.61 -10.41 -16.40
C SER A 93 -13.76 -10.06 -15.46
N ASP A 94 -14.09 -10.97 -14.55
CA ASP A 94 -15.24 -10.85 -13.65
C ASP A 94 -14.96 -9.82 -12.57
N LEU A 95 -13.74 -9.84 -12.01
CA LEU A 95 -13.25 -8.83 -11.07
C LEU A 95 -13.28 -7.44 -11.71
N LEU A 96 -12.71 -7.31 -12.91
CA LEU A 96 -12.60 -6.03 -13.60
C LEU A 96 -13.97 -5.48 -13.96
N SER A 97 -14.88 -6.32 -14.45
CA SER A 97 -16.26 -5.96 -14.77
C SER A 97 -17.01 -5.46 -13.53
N ALA A 98 -16.95 -6.20 -12.42
CA ALA A 98 -17.61 -5.82 -11.17
C ALA A 98 -17.08 -4.50 -10.60
N VAL A 99 -15.76 -4.31 -10.62
CA VAL A 99 -15.13 -3.09 -10.12
C VAL A 99 -15.47 -1.90 -11.02
N ALA A 100 -15.31 -2.04 -12.34
CA ALA A 100 -15.60 -0.99 -13.29
C ALA A 100 -17.07 -0.53 -13.17
N ALA A 101 -18.00 -1.49 -13.05
CA ALA A 101 -19.41 -1.18 -12.84
C ALA A 101 -19.67 -0.36 -11.57
N SER A 102 -18.92 -0.59 -10.49
CA SER A 102 -19.06 0.18 -9.24
C SER A 102 -18.64 1.65 -9.39
N PHE A 103 -17.84 1.98 -10.40
CA PHE A 103 -17.48 3.35 -10.78
C PHE A 103 -18.30 3.89 -11.96
N GLY A 104 -19.34 3.18 -12.40
CA GLY A 104 -20.15 3.60 -13.56
C GLY A 104 -19.40 3.60 -14.88
N MET A 105 -18.39 2.73 -15.03
CA MET A 105 -17.56 2.61 -16.24
C MET A 105 -17.47 1.17 -16.72
N ASN A 106 -16.98 0.97 -17.95
CA ASN A 106 -16.63 -0.36 -18.44
C ASN A 106 -15.16 -0.73 -18.10
N SER A 107 -14.83 -2.00 -18.31
CA SER A 107 -13.51 -2.57 -18.02
C SER A 107 -12.36 -1.82 -18.72
N GLU A 108 -12.55 -1.44 -19.98
CA GLU A 108 -11.56 -0.73 -20.78
C GLU A 108 -11.30 0.68 -20.23
N GLN A 109 -12.36 1.39 -19.86
CA GLN A 109 -12.30 2.72 -19.22
C GLN A 109 -11.60 2.65 -17.87
N TYR A 110 -11.90 1.62 -17.06
CA TYR A 110 -11.22 1.40 -15.79
C TYR A 110 -9.72 1.23 -15.98
N LEU A 111 -9.30 0.33 -16.88
CA LEU A 111 -7.88 0.09 -17.15
C LEU A 111 -7.19 1.33 -17.73
N ALA A 112 -7.84 2.05 -18.63
CA ALA A 112 -7.32 3.29 -19.21
C ALA A 112 -7.10 4.37 -18.12
N ASN A 113 -8.04 4.50 -17.18
CA ASN A 113 -7.91 5.40 -16.04
C ASN A 113 -6.79 4.96 -15.09
N MET A 114 -6.73 3.67 -14.77
CA MET A 114 -5.73 3.11 -13.86
C MET A 114 -4.30 3.28 -14.39
N ASN A 115 -4.13 3.27 -15.70
CA ASN A 115 -2.84 3.49 -16.37
C ASN A 115 -2.38 4.95 -16.35
N ARG A 116 -3.28 5.92 -16.06
CA ARG A 116 -2.89 7.32 -15.88
C ARG A 116 -2.11 7.48 -14.58
N SER A 117 -1.09 8.34 -14.60
CA SER A 117 -0.43 8.74 -13.36
C SER A 117 -1.45 9.39 -12.42
N ARG A 118 -1.25 9.24 -11.10
CA ARG A 118 -2.11 9.84 -10.05
C ARG A 118 -3.53 9.27 -9.94
N CYS A 119 -3.91 8.24 -10.69
CA CYS A 119 -5.14 7.49 -10.42
C CYS A 119 -4.95 6.60 -9.19
N TRP A 120 -5.87 6.67 -8.22
CA TRP A 120 -5.80 5.91 -6.97
C TRP A 120 -6.02 4.42 -7.27
N GLY A 121 -5.11 3.57 -6.80
CA GLY A 121 -5.31 2.12 -6.82
C GLY A 121 -5.98 1.63 -5.54
N GLY A 122 -6.43 0.39 -5.54
CA GLY A 122 -7.08 -0.26 -4.41
C GLY A 122 -6.98 -1.77 -4.44
N GLY A 123 -8.02 -2.45 -3.94
CA GLY A 123 -8.09 -3.90 -3.83
C GLY A 123 -7.76 -4.66 -5.13
N PRO A 124 -8.31 -4.30 -6.30
CA PRO A 124 -8.07 -5.01 -7.55
C PRO A 124 -6.59 -5.02 -7.95
N GLU A 125 -5.92 -3.86 -7.81
CA GLU A 125 -4.49 -3.76 -8.12
C GLU A 125 -3.63 -4.53 -7.11
N ILE A 126 -4.04 -4.60 -5.84
CA ILE A 126 -3.35 -5.38 -4.80
C ILE A 126 -3.45 -6.88 -5.10
N ILE A 127 -4.63 -7.38 -5.47
CA ILE A 127 -4.83 -8.78 -5.86
C ILE A 127 -3.98 -9.10 -7.10
N ALA A 128 -4.03 -8.23 -8.11
CA ALA A 128 -3.26 -8.39 -9.33
C ALA A 128 -1.74 -8.40 -9.07
N LEU A 129 -1.25 -7.49 -8.22
CA LEU A 129 0.17 -7.44 -7.85
C LEU A 129 0.60 -8.62 -6.99
N SER A 130 -0.22 -9.04 -6.03
CA SER A 130 0.04 -10.22 -5.20
C SER A 130 0.25 -11.46 -6.08
N HIS A 131 -0.64 -11.65 -7.06
CA HIS A 131 -0.53 -12.72 -8.05
C HIS A 131 0.73 -12.58 -8.91
N ALA A 132 0.95 -11.41 -9.51
CA ALA A 132 2.05 -11.18 -10.46
C ALA A 132 3.43 -11.29 -9.81
N LEU A 133 3.57 -10.80 -8.58
CA LEU A 133 4.81 -10.82 -7.80
C LEU A 133 5.01 -12.13 -7.04
N LYS A 134 3.99 -13.00 -6.99
CA LYS A 134 3.96 -14.22 -6.15
C LYS A 134 4.30 -13.89 -4.68
N CYS A 135 3.72 -12.81 -4.17
CA CYS A 135 4.07 -12.23 -2.89
C CYS A 135 2.81 -11.79 -2.14
N SER A 136 2.66 -12.23 -0.90
CA SER A 136 1.56 -11.79 -0.04
C SER A 136 1.69 -10.31 0.32
N ILE A 137 0.63 -9.54 0.12
CA ILE A 137 0.54 -8.13 0.50
C ILE A 137 -0.43 -8.03 1.69
N CYS A 138 0.08 -7.63 2.85
CA CYS A 138 -0.72 -7.40 4.05
C CYS A 138 -1.09 -5.91 4.15
N LEU A 139 -2.39 -5.62 4.33
CA LEU A 139 -2.89 -4.28 4.59
C LEU A 139 -3.29 -4.16 6.05
N TYR A 140 -2.77 -3.15 6.74
CA TYR A 140 -3.14 -2.83 8.11
C TYR A 140 -3.99 -1.57 8.13
N HIS A 141 -5.20 -1.66 8.67
CA HIS A 141 -6.06 -0.50 8.90
C HIS A 141 -5.92 -0.03 10.35
N ILE A 142 -5.42 1.18 10.54
CA ILE A 142 -5.23 1.80 11.86
C ILE A 142 -6.53 2.54 12.23
N ARG A 143 -7.27 2.03 13.22
CA ARG A 143 -8.57 2.59 13.66
C ARG A 143 -8.47 3.72 14.69
N HIS A 144 -7.38 3.80 15.45
CA HIS A 144 -7.18 4.84 16.46
C HIS A 144 -5.75 5.37 16.43
N TRP A 145 -5.62 6.66 16.14
CA TRP A 145 -4.41 7.43 16.36
C TRP A 145 -4.56 8.19 17.67
N LYS A 146 -3.86 7.77 18.72
CA LYS A 146 -3.59 8.65 19.87
C LYS A 146 -2.19 9.18 19.67
N ALA A 147 -2.06 10.44 19.26
CA ALA A 147 -0.78 11.12 19.40
C ALA A 147 -0.41 11.05 20.88
N SER A 148 0.73 10.44 21.19
CA SER A 148 1.28 10.53 22.53
C SER A 148 1.65 11.98 22.76
N SER A 149 0.75 12.75 23.35
CA SER A 149 1.05 14.05 23.91
C SER A 149 2.07 13.82 25.02
N THR A 150 3.35 14.00 24.72
CA THR A 150 4.35 14.18 25.78
C THR A 150 4.03 15.52 26.43
N THR A 151 3.21 15.49 27.48
CA THR A 151 3.07 16.62 28.38
C THR A 151 4.43 16.79 29.06
N MET A 152 5.24 17.72 28.56
CA MET A 152 6.37 18.21 29.35
C MET A 152 5.76 18.86 30.59
N ALA A 153 5.93 18.22 31.74
CA ALA A 153 5.65 18.84 33.02
C ALA A 153 6.61 20.02 33.18
N THR A 154 6.11 21.23 32.99
CA THR A 154 6.76 22.43 33.48
C THR A 154 6.60 22.46 34.99
N THR A 155 7.59 21.95 35.72
CA THR A 155 7.74 22.27 37.15
C THR A 155 8.30 23.68 37.25
N ASN A 156 7.41 24.66 37.34
CA ASN A 156 7.68 25.94 37.95
C ASN A 156 6.75 26.03 39.16
N GLU A 157 7.31 25.99 40.37
CA GLU A 157 6.77 26.72 41.50
C GLU A 157 7.91 26.96 42.49
N ASP A 158 8.37 28.21 42.46
CA ASP A 158 9.21 28.87 43.44
C ASP A 158 8.49 28.92 44.80
N SER A 159 9.23 28.66 45.88
CA SER A 159 9.07 29.28 47.21
C SER A 159 10.36 29.13 48.00
#